data_AF-A0A8H3DZ23-F1
#
_entry.id   AF-A0A8H3DZ23-F1
#
_cell.length_a   1.000
_cell.length_b   1.000
_cell.length_c   1.000
_cell.angle_alpha   90.00
_cell.angle_beta   90.00
_cell.angle_gamma   90.00
#
_symmetry.space_group_name_H-M   'P 1'
#
loop_
_entity.id
_entity.type
_entity.pdbx_description
1 polymer ?
#
loop_
_entity_poly.entity_id
_entity_poly.type
_entity_poly.pdbx_seq_one_letter_code
_entity_poly.pdbx_strand_id
1 'polypeptide(L)'
;MACLFNSIVPHRLSKLWQDDSHDNNGHMMSKLGAWEGETKILVGIDIGTTYSGVAFAFLEKGSSQVIHRVTRWPGQDAREQQSKIPTLIWYDSNQKVCC
;
A
#
# COMPACT_ATOMS: atom_id res chain seq x y z
N MET A 1 9.79 -8.46 8.06
CA MET A 1 9.46 -8.05 6.68
C MET A 1 9.95 -6.62 6.39
N ALA A 2 11.16 -6.26 6.85
CA ALA A 2 11.71 -4.89 6.70
C ALA A 2 12.94 -4.83 5.78
N CYS A 3 13.44 -5.99 5.32
CA CYS A 3 14.82 -6.08 4.83
C CYS A 3 14.99 -5.86 3.32
N LEU A 4 13.91 -5.69 2.55
CA LEU A 4 13.98 -5.51 1.09
C LEU A 4 13.64 -4.09 0.59
N PHE A 5 13.24 -3.18 1.47
CA PHE A 5 12.80 -1.84 1.03
C PHE A 5 13.97 -0.89 0.69
N ASN A 6 15.16 -1.07 1.27
CA ASN A 6 16.19 -0.03 1.26
C ASN A 6 17.03 0.08 -0.03
N SER A 7 16.97 -0.88 -0.95
CA SER A 7 17.78 -0.86 -2.19
C SER A 7 17.02 -0.39 -3.43
N ILE A 8 15.68 -0.39 -3.41
CA ILE A 8 14.84 -0.02 -4.57
C ILE A 8 14.10 1.30 -4.31
N VAL A 9 13.78 1.59 -3.04
CA VAL A 9 13.01 2.78 -2.68
C VAL A 9 13.96 3.90 -2.26
N PRO A 10 13.86 5.12 -2.85
CA PRO A 10 14.63 6.28 -2.42
C PRO A 10 14.59 6.46 -0.89
N HIS A 11 15.72 6.83 -0.28
CA HIS A 11 15.88 6.91 1.18
C HIS A 11 14.83 7.78 1.90
N ARG A 12 14.26 8.79 1.21
CA ARG A 12 13.15 9.58 1.75
C ARG A 12 11.84 8.79 1.80
N LEU A 13 11.57 7.99 0.77
CA LEU A 13 10.35 7.19 0.66
C LEU A 13 10.38 5.94 1.54
N SER A 14 11.55 5.40 1.89
CA SER A 14 11.62 4.31 2.86
C SER A 14 11.15 4.74 4.26
N LYS A 15 11.37 6.01 4.62
CA LYS A 15 10.89 6.60 5.89
C LYS A 15 9.37 6.76 5.93
N LEU A 16 8.72 6.99 4.79
CA LEU A 16 7.25 7.07 4.70
C LEU A 16 6.60 5.78 5.21
N TRP A 17 7.15 4.62 4.83
CA TRP A 17 6.62 3.28 5.18
C TRP A 17 7.05 2.77 6.55
N GLN A 18 7.93 3.48 7.25
CA GLN A 18 8.44 3.13 8.58
C GLN A 18 7.89 4.05 9.68
N ASP A 19 7.13 5.08 9.30
CA ASP A 19 6.55 6.03 10.24
C ASP A 19 5.18 5.56 10.69
N ASP A 20 5.05 5.24 11.98
CA ASP A 20 3.79 4.83 12.61
C ASP A 20 3.03 6.01 13.23
N SER A 21 3.35 7.25 12.84
CA SER A 21 2.59 8.41 13.32
C SER A 21 1.19 8.46 12.71
N HIS A 22 0.18 8.72 13.56
CA HIS A 22 -1.22 8.78 13.18
C HIS A 22 -1.77 10.22 13.32
N ASP A 23 -2.62 10.65 12.39
CA ASP A 23 -3.47 11.82 12.60
C ASP A 23 -4.61 11.50 13.60
N ASN A 24 -5.38 12.52 13.98
CA ASN A 24 -6.51 12.37 14.90
C ASN A 24 -7.64 11.47 14.34
N ASN A 25 -7.60 11.13 13.05
CA ASN A 25 -8.55 10.26 12.37
C ASN A 25 -7.99 8.84 12.16
N GLY A 26 -6.79 8.54 12.68
CA GLY A 26 -6.14 7.24 12.56
C GLY A 26 -5.40 6.99 11.25
N HIS A 27 -5.32 7.97 10.34
CA HIS A 27 -4.51 7.84 9.12
C HIS A 27 -3.02 7.95 9.45
N MET A 28 -2.20 7.08 8.85
CA MET A 28 -0.75 7.18 8.98
C MET A 28 -0.25 8.43 8.24
N MET A 29 0.31 9.37 8.99
CA MET A 29 0.94 10.59 8.51
C MET A 29 2.45 10.40 8.43
N SER A 30 3.09 11.08 7.49
CA SER A 30 4.55 11.16 7.48
C SER A 30 5.05 12.36 8.26
N LYS A 31 6.05 12.19 9.14
CA LYS A 31 6.88 13.29 9.67
C LYS A 31 7.75 13.96 8.61
N LEU A 32 7.78 13.41 7.41
CA LEU A 32 8.34 14.07 6.25
C LEU A 32 7.41 15.26 5.93
N GLY A 33 7.91 16.49 6.03
CA GLY A 33 7.13 17.68 5.68
C GLY A 33 6.61 17.66 4.23
N ALA A 34 6.11 18.78 3.73
CA ALA A 34 5.55 18.87 2.39
C ALA A 34 6.42 18.19 1.30
N TRP A 35 5.75 17.55 0.34
CA TRP A 35 6.43 16.87 -0.74
C TRP A 35 6.94 17.93 -1.73
N GLU A 36 8.25 18.07 -1.87
CA GLU A 36 8.83 19.06 -2.80
C GLU A 36 9.13 18.51 -4.21
N GLY A 37 8.98 17.20 -4.42
CA GLY A 37 9.30 16.56 -5.69
C GLY A 37 8.18 16.67 -6.73
N GLU A 38 8.38 16.03 -7.88
CA GLU A 38 7.34 15.89 -8.90
C GLU A 38 6.11 15.15 -8.36
N THR A 39 4.94 15.58 -8.80
CA THR A 39 3.67 14.94 -8.44
C THR A 39 3.59 13.52 -8.99
N LYS A 40 3.36 12.53 -8.13
CA LYS A 40 3.23 11.12 -8.53
C LYS A 40 2.46 10.29 -7.51
N ILE A 41 2.05 9.09 -7.92
CA ILE A 41 1.47 8.09 -7.03
C ILE A 41 2.54 7.04 -6.72
N LEU A 42 2.73 6.75 -5.44
CA LEU A 42 3.55 5.63 -4.99
C LEU A 42 2.63 4.47 -4.62
N VAL A 43 2.87 3.29 -5.20
CA VAL A 43 2.12 2.06 -4.88
C VAL A 43 3.09 1.04 -4.29
N GLY A 44 2.77 0.55 -3.10
CA GLY A 44 3.46 -0.57 -2.44
C GLY A 44 2.61 -1.83 -2.54
N ILE A 45 3.22 -2.92 -3.02
CA ILE A 45 2.58 -4.24 -3.13
C ILE A 45 3.38 -5.22 -2.28
N ASP A 46 2.73 -5.84 -1.30
CA ASP A 46 3.27 -6.96 -0.53
C ASP A 46 2.63 -8.25 -1.04
N ILE A 47 3.42 -9.08 -1.73
CA ILE A 47 2.97 -10.38 -2.23
C ILE A 47 3.45 -11.45 -1.25
N GLY A 48 2.60 -11.78 -0.29
CA GLY A 48 2.87 -12.83 0.69
C GLY A 48 2.45 -14.21 0.20
N THR A 49 2.89 -15.25 0.91
CA THR A 49 2.54 -16.64 0.59
C THR A 49 1.05 -16.95 0.81
N THR A 50 0.45 -16.40 1.87
CA THR A 50 -0.98 -16.64 2.21
C THR A 50 -1.87 -15.47 1.81
N TYR A 51 -1.39 -14.25 2.04
CA TYR A 51 -2.14 -13.03 1.83
C TYR A 51 -1.25 -11.98 1.18
N SER A 52 -1.85 -11.19 0.29
CA SER A 52 -1.25 -10.02 -0.33
C SER A 52 -1.94 -8.74 0.16
N GLY A 53 -1.25 -7.61 0.07
CA GLY A 53 -1.78 -6.31 0.45
C GLY A 53 -1.25 -5.20 -0.46
N VAL A 54 -2.04 -4.14 -0.60
CA VAL A 54 -1.66 -2.95 -1.37
C VAL A 54 -1.90 -1.71 -0.53
N ALA A 55 -0.96 -0.78 -0.60
CA ALA A 55 -1.09 0.56 -0.07
C ALA A 55 -0.53 1.57 -1.06
N PHE A 56 -1.04 2.80 -1.02
CA PHE A 56 -0.59 3.86 -1.92
C PHE A 56 -0.50 5.20 -1.19
N ALA A 57 0.28 6.12 -1.75
CA ALA A 57 0.36 7.50 -1.30
C ALA A 57 0.35 8.45 -2.49
N PHE A 58 -0.38 9.56 -2.36
CA PHE A 58 -0.27 10.69 -3.28
C PHE A 58 0.91 11.55 -2.85
N LEU A 59 1.93 11.63 -3.70
CA LEU A 59 3.06 12.52 -3.52
C LEU A 59 2.78 13.78 -4.33
N GLU A 60 1.94 14.67 -3.81
CA GLU A 60 1.57 15.92 -4.47
C GLU A 60 2.46 17.07 -3.99
N LYS A 61 2.96 17.88 -4.92
CA LYS A 61 3.88 18.96 -4.58
C LYS A 61 3.22 19.97 -3.62
N GLY A 62 3.86 20.22 -2.48
CA GLY A 62 3.36 21.11 -1.42
C GLY A 62 2.43 20.42 -0.41
N SER A 63 2.02 19.17 -0.65
CA SER A 63 1.09 18.45 0.23
C SER A 63 1.82 17.47 1.17
N SER A 64 1.21 17.19 2.33
CA SER A 64 1.64 16.12 3.23
C SER A 64 1.44 14.75 2.59
N GLN A 65 2.34 13.82 2.85
CA GLN A 65 2.21 12.45 2.33
C GLN A 65 1.42 11.60 3.32
N VAL A 66 0.34 10.98 2.84
CA VAL A 66 -0.52 10.09 3.62
C VAL A 66 -0.52 8.71 2.97
N ILE A 67 -0.38 7.66 3.78
CA ILE A 67 -0.51 6.28 3.31
C ILE A 67 -1.98 5.86 3.38
N HIS A 68 -2.52 5.47 2.23
CA HIS A 68 -3.82 4.87 2.09
C HIS A 68 -3.66 3.35 1.90
N ARG A 69 -4.17 2.57 2.84
CA ARG A 69 -4.25 1.11 2.70
C ARG A 69 -5.51 0.73 1.91
N VAL A 70 -5.39 -0.22 0.99
CA VAL A 70 -6.56 -0.79 0.32
C VAL A 70 -7.26 -1.73 1.30
N THR A 71 -8.46 -1.36 1.74
CA THR A 71 -9.26 -2.11 2.72
C THR A 71 -10.56 -2.66 2.14
N ARG A 72 -10.85 -2.33 0.87
CA ARG A 72 -12.02 -2.83 0.14
C ARG A 72 -11.55 -3.50 -1.15
N TRP A 73 -11.67 -4.81 -1.18
CA TRP A 73 -11.33 -5.63 -2.32
C TRP A 73 -12.59 -6.18 -2.99
N PRO A 74 -12.63 -6.29 -4.33
CA PRO A 74 -13.70 -7.02 -5.02
C PRO A 74 -13.86 -8.44 -4.46
N GLY A 75 -15.09 -8.88 -4.22
CA GLY A 75 -15.37 -10.21 -3.67
C GLY A 75 -15.14 -10.36 -2.15
N GLN A 76 -14.79 -9.28 -1.44
CA GLN A 76 -14.57 -9.28 0.02
C GLN A 76 -15.67 -8.52 0.80
N ASP A 77 -16.86 -8.32 0.20
CA ASP A 77 -17.93 -7.48 0.77
C ASP A 77 -18.41 -7.93 2.17
N ALA A 78 -18.28 -9.22 2.51
CA ALA A 78 -18.67 -9.75 3.83
C ALA A 78 -17.61 -9.56 4.93
N ARG A 79 -16.41 -9.06 4.60
CA ARG A 79 -15.28 -8.88 5.53
C ARG A 79 -14.76 -7.45 5.46
N GLU A 80 -15.66 -6.50 5.64
CA GLU A 80 -15.37 -5.08 5.64
C GLU A 80 -14.10 -4.80 6.47
N GLN A 81 -13.18 -3.99 5.92
CA GLN A 81 -11.99 -3.43 6.59
C GLN A 81 -10.74 -4.33 6.69
N GLN A 82 -10.68 -5.49 6.03
CA GLN A 82 -9.42 -6.24 5.95
C GLN A 82 -8.50 -5.66 4.86
N SER A 83 -7.29 -5.26 5.27
CA SER A 83 -6.26 -4.68 4.38
C SER A 83 -5.54 -5.70 3.50
N LYS A 84 -5.96 -6.97 3.55
CA LYS A 84 -5.30 -8.10 2.91
C LYS A 84 -6.32 -8.99 2.18
N ILE A 85 -5.89 -9.53 1.04
CA ILE A 85 -6.62 -10.48 0.20
C ILE A 85 -5.82 -11.78 0.07
N PRO A 86 -6.44 -12.97 -0.04
CA PRO A 86 -5.69 -14.21 -0.26
C PRO A 86 -4.80 -14.14 -1.51
N THR A 87 -3.57 -14.64 -1.40
CA THR A 87 -2.67 -14.78 -2.56
C THR A 87 -3.06 -16.03 -3.33
N LEU A 88 -3.99 -15.88 -4.28
CA LEU A 88 -4.57 -17.00 -5.02
C LEU A 88 -4.75 -16.64 -6.50
N ILE A 89 -4.51 -17.62 -7.37
CA ILE A 89 -4.89 -17.57 -8.79
C ILE A 89 -5.82 -18.76 -9.04
N TRP A 90 -6.99 -18.49 -9.62
CA TRP A 90 -7.96 -19.52 -9.97
C TRP A 90 -7.98 -19.73 -11.49
N TYR A 91 -8.06 -21.00 -11.91
CA TYR A 91 -8.18 -21.40 -13.31
C TYR A 91 -9.48 -22.18 -13.50
N ASP A 92 -10.18 -21.93 -14.60
CA ASP A 92 -11.32 -22.74 -15.01
C ASP A 92 -10.88 -24.11 -15.58
N SER A 93 -11.86 -24.96 -15.93
CA SER A 93 -11.61 -26.27 -16.55
C SER A 93 -10.92 -26.21 -17.91
N ASN A 94 -10.90 -25.03 -18.55
CA ASN A 94 -10.22 -24.78 -19.82
C ASN A 94 -8.83 -24.16 -19.61
N GLN A 95 -8.32 -24.16 -18.38
CA GLN A 95 -7.03 -23.56 -17.99
C GLN A 95 -6.96 -22.04 -18.24
N LYS A 96 -8.09 -21.35 -18.27
CA LYS A 96 -8.13 -19.88 -18.33
C LYS A 96 -8.10 -19.31 -16.93
N VAL A 97 -7.29 -18.26 -16.73
CA VAL A 97 -7.29 -17.48 -15.49
C VAL A 97 -8.66 -16.83 -15.33
N CYS A 98 -9.28 -17.02 -14.17
CA CYS A 98 -10.51 -16.37 -13.77
C CYS A 98 -10.20 -15.19 -12.85
N CYS A 99 -10.91 -14.08 -13.05
CA CYS A 99 -10.85 -12.89 -12.20
C CYS A 99 -11.95 -12.88 -11.14
#